data_AF-A0A0S3T9P7-F1
#
_entry.id   AF-A0A0S3T9P7-F1
#
_cell.length_a   1.000
_cell.length_b   1.000
_cell.length_c   1.000
_cell.angle_alpha   90.00
_cell.angle_beta   90.00
_cell.angle_gamma   90.00
#
_symmetry.space_group_name_H-M   'P 1'
#
loop_
_entity.id
_entity.type
_entity.pdbx_description
1 polymer ?
#
loop_
_entity_poly.entity_id
_entity_poly.type
_entity_poly.pdbx_seq_one_letter_code
_entity_poly.pdbx_strand_id
1 'polypeptide(L)'
;MLRHFSLVPRGYLWMNALKHTPLASPWFLVEGINKESKRRKMAPKKKPESDPSGMFSGMVVFLVTKGVQVRRLQIWKERLVQMGAVIEERLCKRVTHVFAMNSDALLQQLDR
;
A
#
# COMPACT_ATOMS: atom_id res chain seq x y z
N MET A 1 64.79 -2.34 -2.82
CA MET A 1 64.55 -3.59 -3.58
C MET A 1 63.67 -3.26 -4.77
N LEU A 2 64.28 -3.20 -5.96
CA LEU A 2 63.63 -3.12 -7.26
C LEU A 2 63.39 -4.55 -7.80
N ARG A 3 62.45 -4.68 -8.75
CA ARG A 3 62.11 -5.78 -9.68
C ARG A 3 60.62 -6.13 -9.55
N HIS A 4 59.83 -6.36 -10.59
CA HIS A 4 60.06 -6.46 -12.03
C HIS A 4 58.65 -6.46 -12.66
N PHE A 5 58.43 -5.76 -13.76
CA PHE A 5 57.27 -5.92 -14.63
C PHE A 5 57.77 -6.52 -15.95
N SER A 6 57.29 -7.73 -16.27
CA SER A 6 57.48 -8.49 -17.53
C SER A 6 56.73 -9.82 -17.34
N LEU A 7 56.00 -10.47 -18.27
CA LEU A 7 55.86 -10.51 -19.73
C LEU A 7 54.49 -11.25 -20.01
N VAL A 8 53.49 -10.75 -20.78
CA VAL A 8 53.16 -11.01 -22.22
C VAL A 8 52.72 -12.49 -22.53
N PRO A 9 51.94 -12.85 -23.59
CA PRO A 9 50.53 -12.59 -24.00
C PRO A 9 49.79 -13.89 -24.49
N ARG A 10 48.56 -13.79 -25.04
CA ARG A 10 47.92 -14.62 -26.12
C ARG A 10 46.39 -14.49 -26.01
N GLY A 11 45.58 -14.28 -27.04
CA GLY A 11 45.81 -14.18 -28.48
C GLY A 11 44.45 -14.04 -29.21
N TYR A 12 44.47 -13.20 -30.25
CA TYR A 12 43.86 -13.31 -31.58
C TYR A 12 42.36 -13.64 -31.80
N LEU A 13 41.92 -13.21 -33.00
CA LEU A 13 40.68 -13.50 -33.72
C LEU A 13 39.51 -12.57 -33.31
N TRP A 14 39.03 -11.61 -34.11
CA TRP A 14 38.86 -11.57 -35.57
C TRP A 14 38.90 -10.12 -36.10
N MET A 15 39.61 -9.92 -37.21
CA MET A 15 39.23 -8.95 -38.23
C MET A 15 38.36 -9.70 -39.25
N ASN A 16 37.14 -9.24 -39.53
CA ASN A 16 36.59 -9.31 -40.89
C ASN A 16 35.30 -8.51 -41.05
N ALA A 17 35.14 -8.01 -42.28
CA ALA A 17 33.91 -7.56 -42.94
C ALA A 17 33.46 -6.11 -42.70
N LEU A 18 34.09 -5.26 -43.51
CA LEU A 18 33.54 -4.04 -44.08
C LEU A 18 32.16 -4.27 -44.75
N LYS A 19 31.33 -3.21 -44.73
CA LYS A 19 30.18 -2.89 -45.60
C LYS A 19 28.82 -3.50 -45.21
N HIS A 20 28.01 -2.72 -44.49
CA HIS A 20 26.76 -2.12 -44.97
C HIS A 20 26.07 -1.42 -43.78
N THR A 21 25.93 -0.10 -43.84
CA THR A 21 24.90 0.62 -43.09
C THR A 21 23.54 0.10 -43.55
N PRO A 22 22.60 -0.17 -42.63
CA PRO A 22 21.50 0.78 -42.55
C PRO A 22 20.96 1.00 -41.12
N LEU A 23 20.44 2.23 -40.98
CA LEU A 23 19.39 2.63 -40.07
C LEU A 23 19.76 2.72 -38.58
N ALA A 24 20.15 3.95 -38.20
CA ALA A 24 20.01 4.56 -36.88
C ALA A 24 19.63 3.60 -35.74
N SER A 25 20.63 3.22 -34.94
CA SER A 25 20.44 2.68 -33.59
C SER A 25 19.48 3.60 -32.79
N PRO A 26 18.31 3.11 -32.34
CA PRO A 26 17.29 3.90 -31.62
C PRO A 26 17.69 4.41 -30.22
N TRP A 27 18.97 4.50 -29.91
CA TRP A 27 19.46 4.75 -28.55
C TRP A 27 19.75 6.22 -28.24
N PHE A 28 19.52 7.14 -29.17
CA PHE A 28 19.70 8.59 -28.98
C PHE A 28 18.36 9.34 -28.86
N LEU A 29 17.40 8.76 -28.15
CA LEU A 29 16.21 9.51 -27.71
C LEU A 29 15.72 9.03 -26.33
N VAL A 30 16.63 8.99 -25.36
CA VAL A 30 16.31 8.83 -23.93
C VAL A 30 16.90 10.01 -23.13
N GLU A 31 16.66 11.24 -23.59
CA GLU A 31 16.95 12.44 -22.79
C GLU A 31 15.79 13.46 -22.84
N GLY A 32 14.55 12.99 -22.70
CA GLY A 32 13.37 13.85 -22.86
C GLY A 32 12.17 13.60 -21.97
N ILE A 33 12.28 12.83 -20.87
CA ILE A 33 11.12 12.55 -19.98
C ILE A 33 11.52 12.45 -18.50
N ASN A 34 12.45 13.28 -18.05
CA ASN A 34 12.69 13.47 -16.61
C ASN A 34 12.39 14.91 -16.17
N LYS A 35 11.13 15.33 -16.35
CA LYS A 35 10.52 16.50 -15.67
C LYS A 35 9.01 16.33 -15.64
N GLU A 36 8.52 15.41 -14.80
CA GLU A 36 7.19 15.52 -14.22
C GLU A 36 7.19 14.67 -12.95
N SER A 37 7.84 15.20 -11.91
CA SER A 37 7.55 14.78 -10.54
C SER A 37 6.12 15.20 -10.26
N LYS A 38 5.19 14.36 -10.72
CA LYS A 38 3.75 14.48 -10.51
C LYS A 38 3.54 14.34 -9.01
N ARG A 39 3.66 15.47 -8.33
CA ARG A 39 3.28 15.67 -6.93
C ARG A 39 1.82 15.23 -6.88
N ARG A 40 1.58 13.96 -6.52
CA ARG A 40 0.25 13.41 -6.31
C ARG A 40 -0.34 14.25 -5.18
N LYS A 41 -1.07 15.31 -5.54
CA LYS A 41 -2.00 15.97 -4.62
C LYS A 41 -2.94 14.85 -4.21
N MET A 42 -2.68 14.25 -3.04
CA MET A 42 -3.67 13.40 -2.39
C MET A 42 -4.88 14.29 -2.23
N ALA A 43 -5.91 14.05 -3.04
CA ALA A 43 -7.21 14.66 -2.81
C ALA A 43 -7.55 14.45 -1.32
N PRO A 44 -8.20 15.42 -0.66
CA PRO A 44 -8.62 15.24 0.72
C PRO A 44 -9.32 13.89 0.82
N LYS A 45 -8.86 12.99 1.70
CA LYS A 45 -9.50 11.69 1.89
C LYS A 45 -10.98 11.98 2.14
N LYS A 46 -11.83 11.68 1.15
CA LYS A 46 -13.28 11.76 1.34
C LYS A 46 -13.59 10.90 2.56
N LYS A 47 -14.37 11.44 3.49
CA LYS A 47 -14.91 10.64 4.60
C LYS A 47 -15.57 9.41 3.97
N PRO A 48 -15.48 8.22 4.60
CA PRO A 48 -16.17 7.04 4.10
C PRO A 48 -17.65 7.43 3.93
N GLU A 49 -18.08 7.49 2.68
CA GLU A 49 -19.46 7.79 2.33
C GLU A 49 -20.26 6.57 2.77
N SER A 50 -21.21 6.80 3.67
CA SER A 50 -22.04 5.72 4.18
C SER A 50 -23.07 5.38 3.12
N ASP A 51 -23.18 4.10 2.77
CA ASP A 51 -24.25 3.60 1.91
C ASP A 51 -25.51 3.35 2.76
N PRO A 52 -26.57 4.18 2.67
CA PRO A 52 -27.77 4.01 3.48
C PRO A 52 -28.55 2.72 3.17
N SER A 53 -28.30 2.12 2.00
CA SER A 53 -28.88 0.85 1.57
C SER A 53 -27.84 -0.29 1.58
N GLY A 54 -26.68 -0.06 2.21
CA GLY A 54 -25.61 -1.04 2.27
C GLY A 54 -25.99 -2.28 3.08
N MET A 55 -25.21 -3.34 2.90
CA MET A 55 -25.43 -4.65 3.56
C MET A 55 -25.60 -4.56 5.08
N PHE A 56 -25.01 -3.55 5.72
CA PHE A 56 -25.08 -3.32 7.16
C PHE A 56 -25.98 -2.14 7.55
N SER A 57 -26.86 -1.71 6.66
CA SER A 57 -27.89 -0.71 6.97
C SER A 57 -28.71 -1.14 8.18
N GLY A 58 -28.94 -0.21 9.11
CA GLY A 58 -29.65 -0.45 10.37
C GLY A 58 -28.82 -1.14 11.46
N MET A 59 -27.58 -1.57 11.18
CA MET A 59 -26.70 -2.09 12.23
C MET A 59 -26.09 -0.94 13.04
N VAL A 60 -26.13 -1.10 14.37
CA VAL A 60 -25.47 -0.22 15.32
C VAL A 60 -24.40 -1.05 16.01
N VAL A 61 -23.14 -0.77 15.67
CA VAL A 61 -22.00 -1.59 16.04
C VAL A 61 -21.20 -0.92 17.15
N PHE A 62 -20.93 -1.67 18.21
CA PHE A 62 -19.94 -1.30 19.22
C PHE A 62 -18.64 -2.08 18.97
N LEU A 63 -17.53 -1.36 18.87
CA LEU A 63 -16.20 -1.94 18.62
C LEU A 63 -15.42 -2.06 19.92
N VAL A 64 -15.03 -3.28 20.27
CA VAL A 64 -14.06 -3.55 21.34
C VAL A 64 -12.67 -3.24 20.81
N THR A 65 -12.02 -2.26 21.42
CA THR A 65 -10.68 -1.79 21.03
C THR A 65 -9.58 -2.63 21.65
N LYS A 66 -9.85 -3.28 22.79
CA LYS A 66 -8.90 -4.15 23.48
C LYS A 66 -8.52 -5.34 22.58
N GLY A 67 -7.23 -5.64 22.55
CA GLY A 67 -6.67 -6.72 21.73
C GLY A 67 -6.60 -6.43 20.23
N VAL A 68 -7.28 -5.41 19.71
CA VAL A 68 -7.29 -5.08 18.28
C VAL A 68 -6.16 -4.10 17.94
N GLN A 69 -5.33 -4.45 16.96
CA GLN A 69 -4.31 -3.53 16.44
C GLN A 69 -4.97 -2.26 15.87
N VAL A 70 -4.40 -1.09 16.16
CA VAL A 70 -4.94 0.22 15.76
C VAL A 70 -5.23 0.27 14.25
N ARG A 71 -4.33 -0.28 13.41
CA ARG A 71 -4.53 -0.31 11.96
C ARG A 71 -5.76 -1.12 11.54
N ARG A 72 -5.99 -2.27 12.17
CA ARG A 72 -7.17 -3.12 11.91
C ARG A 72 -8.45 -2.42 12.34
N LEU A 73 -8.43 -1.79 13.51
CA LEU A 73 -9.58 -1.04 14.02
C LEU A 73 -10.01 0.08 13.06
N GLN A 74 -9.05 0.81 12.48
CA GLN A 74 -9.36 1.86 11.49
C GLN A 74 -9.99 1.28 10.21
N ILE A 75 -9.44 0.17 9.70
CA ILE A 75 -10.00 -0.51 8.53
C ILE A 75 -11.42 -1.00 8.82
N TRP A 76 -11.66 -1.58 10.00
CA TRP A 76 -13.00 -2.02 10.39
C TRP A 76 -13.97 -0.85 10.45
N LYS A 77 -13.58 0.27 11.07
CA LYS A 77 -14.42 1.49 11.11
C LYS A 77 -14.77 1.98 9.71
N GLU A 78 -13.79 2.12 8.83
CA GLU A 78 -14.00 2.56 7.46
C GLU A 78 -14.95 1.62 6.70
N ARG A 79 -14.74 0.31 6.80
CA ARG A 79 -15.55 -0.69 6.07
C ARG A 79 -16.97 -0.80 6.61
N LEU A 80 -17.14 -0.77 7.93
CA LEU A 80 -18.47 -0.81 8.56
C LEU A 80 -19.30 0.41 8.14
N VAL A 81 -18.73 1.62 8.23
CA VAL A 81 -19.41 2.85 7.80
C VAL A 81 -19.73 2.81 6.32
N GLN A 82 -18.78 2.36 5.49
CA GLN A 82 -18.96 2.23 4.04
C GLN A 82 -20.12 1.28 3.69
N MET A 83 -20.35 0.23 4.48
CA MET A 83 -21.44 -0.72 4.28
C MET A 83 -22.77 -0.30 4.94
N GLY A 84 -22.86 0.90 5.50
CA GLY A 84 -24.10 1.44 6.07
C GLY A 84 -24.28 1.22 7.57
N ALA A 85 -23.28 0.67 8.27
CA ALA A 85 -23.36 0.53 9.73
C ALA A 85 -23.09 1.86 10.44
N VAL A 86 -23.78 2.06 11.56
CA VAL A 86 -23.50 3.14 12.52
C VAL A 86 -22.58 2.59 13.61
N ILE A 87 -21.51 3.32 13.93
CA ILE A 87 -20.58 2.91 14.99
C ILE A 87 -20.86 3.74 16.24
N GLU A 88 -21.10 3.06 17.35
CA GLU A 88 -21.25 3.69 18.67
C GLU A 88 -19.96 3.50 19.48
N GLU A 89 -19.52 4.56 20.15
CA GLU A 89 -18.31 4.54 20.97
C GLU A 89 -18.54 3.95 22.36
N ARG A 90 -19.81 3.87 22.79
CA ARG A 90 -20.23 3.34 24.09
C ARG A 90 -21.28 2.26 23.91
N LEU A 91 -21.28 1.29 24.81
CA LEU A 91 -22.34 0.28 24.85
C LEU A 91 -23.62 0.95 25.33
N CYS A 92 -24.66 1.00 24.49
CA CYS A 92 -25.97 1.55 24.83
C CYS A 92 -27.09 0.65 24.30
N LYS A 93 -28.34 0.91 24.72
CA LYS A 93 -29.52 0.10 24.33
C LYS A 93 -29.77 0.02 22.82
N ARG A 94 -29.19 0.92 22.04
CA ARG A 94 -29.32 0.95 20.57
C ARG A 94 -28.31 0.04 19.86
N VAL A 95 -27.25 -0.40 20.55
CA VAL A 95 -26.24 -1.30 19.97
C VAL A 95 -26.90 -2.63 19.64
N THR A 96 -26.79 -3.05 18.39
CA THR A 96 -27.31 -4.33 17.91
C THR A 96 -26.22 -5.39 17.81
N HIS A 97 -24.97 -4.99 17.59
CA HIS A 97 -23.85 -5.92 17.40
C HIS A 97 -22.59 -5.44 18.12
N VAL A 98 -21.85 -6.40 18.69
CA VAL A 98 -20.56 -6.16 19.36
C VAL A 98 -19.47 -6.89 18.58
N PHE A 99 -18.43 -6.17 18.19
CA PHE A 99 -17.28 -6.71 17.48
C PHE A 99 -16.09 -6.74 18.43
N ALA A 100 -15.65 -7.94 18.80
CA ALA A 100 -14.52 -8.18 19.68
C ALA A 100 -13.57 -9.23 19.10
N MET A 101 -12.29 -9.15 19.45
CA MET A 101 -11.32 -10.14 19.00
C MET A 101 -11.50 -11.50 19.66
N ASN A 102 -11.94 -11.49 20.92
CA ASN A 102 -12.29 -12.66 21.73
C ASN A 102 -13.15 -12.22 22.93
N SER A 103 -13.68 -13.18 23.67
CA SER A 103 -14.48 -12.96 24.89
C SER A 103 -13.71 -12.20 25.96
N ASP A 104 -12.42 -12.52 26.13
CA ASP A 104 -11.60 -11.95 27.20
C ASP A 104 -11.40 -10.43 27.00
N ALA A 105 -11.14 -10.01 25.77
CA ALA A 105 -11.01 -8.60 25.42
C ALA A 105 -12.32 -7.83 25.62
N LEU A 106 -13.46 -8.47 25.38
CA LEU A 106 -14.78 -7.88 25.67
C LEU A 106 -14.96 -7.68 27.17
N LEU A 107 -14.72 -8.72 27.97
CA LEU A 107 -14.83 -8.64 29.43
C LEU A 107 -13.92 -7.56 30.01
N GLN A 108 -12.65 -7.52 29.59
CA GLN A 108 -11.69 -6.49 30.04
C GLN A 108 -12.09 -5.05 29.68
N GLN A 109 -12.90 -4.85 28.63
CA GLN A 109 -13.38 -3.52 28.25
C GLN A 109 -14.66 -3.12 29.00
N LEU A 110 -15.47 -4.09 29.43
CA LEU A 110 -16.71 -3.85 30.18
C LEU A 110 -16.49 -3.81 31.70
N ASP A 111 -15.47 -4.50 32.21
CA ASP A 111 -15.09 -4.54 33.63
C ASP A 111 -14.30 -3.29 34.07
N ARG A 112 -14.59 -2.14 33.44
CA ARG A 112 -13.98 -0.83 33.65
C ARG A 112 -15.04 0.25 33.73
#